data_AF-A0A7W7YRQ6-F1
#
_entry.id   AF-A0A7W7YRQ6-F1
#
_cell.length_a   1.000
_cell.length_b   1.000
_cell.length_c   1.000
_cell.angle_alpha   90.00
_cell.angle_beta   90.00
_cell.angle_gamma   90.00
#
_symmetry.space_group_name_H-M   'P 1'
#
loop_
_entity.id
_entity.type
_entity.pdbx_description
1 polymer ?
#
loop_
_entity_poly.entity_id
_entity_poly.type
_entity_poly.pdbx_seq_one_letter_code
_entity_poly.pdbx_strand_id
1 'polypeptide(L)'
;MKALRLAGLALLLACAAALPAKAEDAAVPIPACAFSGAQSVFIGGAPALRLSDVVNCPPELYEIVPSIMIEGQPMVKFRAGVGEKGRCTARGEETVLAEGEPASRVGDVDCVQN
;
A
#
# COMPACT_ATOMS: atom_id res chain seq x y z
N MET A 1 -32.79 25.23 65.47
CA MET A 1 -32.82 23.76 65.64
C MET A 1 -33.32 23.11 64.36
N LYS A 2 -32.45 22.34 63.70
CA LYS A 2 -32.68 21.16 62.84
C LYS A 2 -31.67 21.16 61.69
N ALA A 3 -30.53 20.58 62.00
CA ALA A 3 -29.59 19.99 61.07
C ALA A 3 -30.24 18.82 60.30
N LEU A 4 -29.51 18.32 59.28
CA LEU A 4 -29.81 17.17 58.42
C LEU A 4 -30.90 17.49 57.37
N ARG A 5 -30.66 17.40 56.06
CA ARG A 5 -30.02 16.27 55.37
C ARG A 5 -29.32 16.73 54.06
N LEU A 6 -28.00 16.75 54.08
CA LEU A 6 -27.18 16.52 52.90
C LEU A 6 -27.28 15.04 52.55
N ALA A 7 -27.98 14.68 51.48
CA ALA A 7 -27.79 13.42 50.72
C ALA A 7 -28.89 13.37 49.65
N GLY A 8 -28.52 13.49 48.38
CA GLY A 8 -29.46 13.37 47.27
C GLY A 8 -28.97 13.93 45.94
N LEU A 9 -27.76 14.49 45.91
CA LEU A 9 -27.14 15.03 44.69
C LEU A 9 -26.08 14.08 44.14
N ALA A 10 -26.42 12.82 43.88
CA ALA A 10 -25.46 11.86 43.31
C ALA A 10 -26.16 10.62 42.71
N LEU A 11 -27.10 10.78 41.78
CA LEU A 11 -27.55 9.64 40.97
C LEU A 11 -28.24 10.09 39.66
N LEU A 12 -27.59 10.95 38.88
CA LEU A 12 -28.12 11.39 37.57
C LEU A 12 -27.17 11.18 36.39
N LEU A 13 -26.05 10.46 36.55
CA LEU A 13 -25.09 10.24 35.48
C LEU A 13 -24.54 8.82 35.51
N ALA A 14 -25.29 7.85 34.99
CA ALA A 14 -24.74 6.59 34.47
C ALA A 14 -25.87 5.72 33.94
N CYS A 15 -26.26 5.90 32.68
CA CYS A 15 -26.87 4.87 31.81
C CYS A 15 -27.47 5.55 30.57
N ALA A 16 -26.63 6.14 29.74
CA ALA A 16 -26.99 6.44 28.36
C ALA A 16 -26.12 5.55 27.46
N ALA A 17 -26.73 4.43 27.10
CA ALA A 17 -26.58 3.68 25.86
C ALA A 17 -25.19 3.61 25.21
N ALA A 18 -24.70 2.36 25.19
CA ALA A 18 -23.76 1.85 24.21
C ALA A 18 -24.01 2.42 22.80
N LEU A 19 -22.98 3.05 22.25
CA LEU A 19 -22.72 3.00 20.82
C LEU A 19 -21.34 2.36 20.67
N PRO A 20 -21.21 1.21 19.99
CA PRO A 20 -19.89 0.75 19.58
C PRO A 20 -19.33 1.85 18.67
N ALA A 21 -18.23 2.47 19.10
CA ALA A 21 -17.45 3.31 18.21
C ALA A 21 -17.07 2.43 17.02
N LYS A 22 -17.66 2.69 15.86
CA LYS A 22 -17.10 2.20 14.61
C LYS A 22 -15.75 2.91 14.50
N ALA A 23 -14.68 2.15 14.72
CA ALA A 23 -13.41 2.50 14.13
C ALA A 23 -13.68 2.50 12.63
N GLU A 24 -13.86 3.69 12.04
CA GLU A 24 -13.56 3.85 10.64
C GLU A 24 -12.09 3.46 10.51
N ASP A 25 -11.89 2.28 9.94
CA ASP A 25 -10.63 1.76 9.46
C ASP A 25 -10.11 2.83 8.48
N ALA A 26 -9.36 3.78 9.01
CA ALA A 26 -8.65 4.75 8.20
C ALA A 26 -7.55 3.93 7.52
N ALA A 27 -7.88 3.41 6.34
CA ALA A 27 -6.97 2.70 5.47
C ALA A 27 -5.67 3.51 5.40
N VAL A 28 -4.65 3.02 6.12
CA VAL A 28 -3.33 3.63 6.19
C VAL A 28 -2.73 3.57 4.78
N PRO A 29 -2.75 4.67 4.02
CA PRO A 29 -2.47 4.63 2.59
C PRO A 29 -1.20 3.85 2.34
N ILE A 30 -1.31 2.77 1.54
CA ILE A 30 -0.16 1.95 1.20
C ILE A 30 0.86 2.91 0.58
N PRO A 31 2.03 3.06 1.19
CA PRO A 31 3.06 3.89 0.59
C PRO A 31 3.39 3.30 -0.78
N ALA A 32 3.65 4.17 -1.77
CA ALA A 32 4.00 3.78 -3.14
C ALA A 32 4.89 2.54 -3.12
N CYS A 33 4.35 1.41 -3.59
CA CYS A 33 4.81 0.11 -3.11
C CYS A 33 6.19 -0.31 -3.66
N ALA A 34 6.68 0.41 -4.68
CA ALA A 34 7.98 0.25 -5.32
C ALA A 34 8.82 1.54 -5.16
N PHE A 35 9.23 1.84 -3.92
CA PHE A 35 9.88 3.12 -3.57
C PHE A 35 11.37 3.19 -3.93
N SER A 36 12.02 2.03 -4.06
CA SER A 36 13.41 1.91 -4.50
C SER A 36 13.50 1.07 -5.77
N GLY A 37 14.60 1.20 -6.50
CA GLY A 37 14.90 0.34 -7.65
C GLY A 37 16.34 -0.14 -7.60
N ALA A 38 16.77 -0.79 -8.68
CA ALA A 38 18.16 -1.15 -8.90
C ALA A 38 19.09 0.08 -8.88
N GLN A 39 20.33 -0.11 -8.43
CA GLN A 39 21.32 0.98 -8.34
C GLN A 39 22.14 1.13 -9.63
N SER A 40 22.27 0.04 -10.40
CA SER A 40 23.13 -0.05 -11.58
C SER A 40 22.36 -0.16 -12.90
N VAL A 41 21.06 -0.47 -12.84
CA VAL A 41 20.24 -0.70 -14.04
C VAL A 41 19.10 0.32 -14.09
N PHE A 42 19.02 1.02 -15.22
CA PHE A 42 18.03 2.07 -15.46
C PHE A 42 17.25 1.76 -16.74
N ILE A 43 15.94 1.98 -16.71
CA ILE A 43 15.01 1.81 -17.83
C ILE A 43 14.45 3.20 -18.14
N GLY A 44 14.72 3.72 -19.35
CA GLY A 44 14.29 5.06 -19.77
C GLY A 44 14.65 6.17 -18.76
N GLY A 45 15.80 6.06 -18.10
CA GLY A 45 16.32 7.07 -17.18
C GLY A 45 15.91 6.94 -15.71
N ALA A 46 15.06 5.98 -15.34
CA ALA A 46 14.72 5.70 -13.94
C ALA A 46 15.19 4.30 -13.51
N PRO A 47 15.44 4.06 -12.21
CA PRO A 47 15.85 2.75 -11.70
C PRO A 47 14.89 1.63 -12.10
N ALA A 48 15.42 0.51 -12.58
CA ALA A 48 14.62 -0.68 -12.91
C ALA A 48 14.11 -1.38 -11.64
N LEU A 49 12.95 -2.03 -11.72
CA LEU A 49 12.35 -2.74 -10.59
C LEU A 49 12.74 -4.22 -10.58
N ARG A 50 13.27 -4.71 -9.46
CA ARG A 50 13.52 -6.14 -9.20
C ARG A 50 12.66 -6.65 -8.04
N LEU A 51 12.68 -7.96 -7.81
CA LEU A 51 11.84 -8.59 -6.79
C LEU A 51 11.97 -8.00 -5.38
N SER A 52 13.16 -7.63 -4.90
CA SER A 52 13.33 -7.01 -3.58
C SER A 52 12.67 -5.64 -3.46
N ASP A 53 12.44 -4.95 -4.57
CA ASP A 53 11.97 -3.57 -4.58
C ASP A 53 10.44 -3.49 -4.35
N VAL A 54 9.75 -4.64 -4.46
CA VAL A 54 8.27 -4.72 -4.48
C VAL A 54 7.70 -5.52 -3.33
N VAL A 55 8.47 -5.72 -2.27
CA VAL A 55 8.06 -6.49 -1.07
C VAL A 55 6.81 -5.93 -0.38
N ASN A 56 6.50 -4.66 -0.60
CA ASN A 56 5.33 -3.98 -0.05
C ASN A 56 4.14 -3.94 -1.03
N CYS A 57 4.33 -4.41 -2.27
CA CYS A 57 3.28 -4.43 -3.27
C CYS A 57 2.34 -5.62 -3.06
N PRO A 58 1.06 -5.50 -3.48
CA PRO A 58 0.16 -6.63 -3.51
C PRO A 58 0.70 -7.67 -4.53
N PRO A 59 1.02 -8.91 -4.11
CA PRO A 59 1.67 -9.91 -4.98
C PRO A 59 0.85 -10.30 -6.21
N GLU A 60 -0.47 -10.14 -6.15
CA GLU A 60 -1.41 -10.35 -7.25
C GLU A 60 -1.33 -9.26 -8.35
N LEU A 61 -0.65 -8.14 -8.08
CA LEU A 61 -0.53 -7.00 -9.00
C LEU A 61 0.85 -6.91 -9.67
N TYR A 62 1.74 -7.89 -9.46
CA TYR A 62 2.97 -8.02 -10.21
C TYR A 62 3.24 -9.45 -10.67
N GLU A 63 4.09 -9.59 -11.68
CA GLU A 63 4.60 -10.85 -12.19
C GLU A 63 6.11 -10.87 -12.08
N ILE A 64 6.64 -12.03 -11.68
CA ILE A 64 8.08 -12.28 -11.65
C ILE A 64 8.51 -12.72 -13.05
N VAL A 65 9.51 -12.05 -13.61
CA VAL A 65 10.11 -12.37 -14.90
C VAL A 65 11.46 -13.04 -14.66
N PRO A 66 11.52 -14.38 -14.57
CA PRO A 66 12.75 -15.09 -14.20
C PRO A 66 13.80 -15.11 -15.32
N SER A 67 13.42 -14.79 -16.56
CA SER A 67 14.29 -14.75 -17.72
C SER A 67 15.23 -13.54 -17.72
N ILE A 68 14.92 -12.49 -16.95
CA ILE A 68 15.67 -11.24 -16.89
C ILE A 68 16.10 -10.98 -15.45
N MET A 69 17.41 -10.90 -15.24
CA MET A 69 18.01 -10.68 -13.92
C MET A 69 18.57 -9.26 -13.81
N ILE A 70 18.17 -8.55 -12.75
CA ILE A 70 18.65 -7.23 -12.38
C ILE A 70 19.35 -7.35 -11.03
N GLU A 71 20.66 -7.14 -11.01
CA GLU A 71 21.48 -7.21 -9.78
C GLU A 71 21.33 -8.54 -9.03
N GLY A 72 21.28 -9.64 -9.78
CA GLY A 72 21.16 -11.00 -9.21
C GLY A 72 19.76 -11.39 -8.75
N GLN A 73 18.74 -10.55 -9.01
CA GLN A 73 17.35 -10.83 -8.70
C GLN A 73 16.47 -10.78 -9.95
N PRO A 74 15.36 -11.52 -10.01
CA PRO A 74 14.48 -11.46 -11.16
C PRO A 74 13.82 -10.08 -11.26
N MET A 75 13.61 -9.65 -12.50
CA MET A 75 12.80 -8.47 -12.82
C MET A 75 11.33 -8.73 -12.43
N VAL A 76 10.60 -7.65 -12.19
CA VAL A 76 9.15 -7.69 -11.99
C VAL A 76 8.42 -6.80 -12.98
N LYS A 77 7.24 -7.25 -13.41
CA LYS A 77 6.30 -6.48 -14.23
C LYS A 77 5.06 -6.18 -13.42
N PHE A 78 4.54 -4.96 -13.51
CA PHE A 78 3.30 -4.62 -12.84
C PHE A 78 2.10 -4.68 -13.77
N ARG A 79 0.96 -5.04 -13.17
CA ARG A 79 -0.36 -4.95 -13.78
C ARG A 79 -1.20 -3.94 -13.02
N ALA A 80 -1.97 -3.16 -13.76
CA ALA A 80 -3.03 -2.38 -13.14
C ALA A 80 -4.12 -3.32 -12.62
N GLY A 81 -4.64 -3.07 -11.43
CA GLY A 81 -5.66 -3.92 -10.83
C GLY A 81 -5.98 -3.57 -9.39
N VAL A 82 -6.89 -4.36 -8.82
CA VAL A 82 -7.27 -4.29 -7.41
C VAL A 82 -6.87 -5.62 -6.77
N GLY A 83 -6.12 -5.53 -5.68
CA GLY A 83 -5.70 -6.61 -4.83
C GLY A 83 -6.29 -6.50 -3.43
N GLU A 84 -6.04 -7.51 -2.59
CA GLU A 84 -6.43 -7.56 -1.18
C GLU A 84 -5.88 -6.36 -0.41
N LYS A 85 -4.65 -5.96 -0.76
CA LYS A 85 -3.96 -4.85 -0.10
C LYS A 85 -4.36 -3.50 -0.69
N GLY A 86 -4.83 -3.39 -1.93
CA GLY A 86 -5.17 -2.09 -2.51
C GLY A 86 -5.29 -2.09 -4.02
N ARG A 87 -5.48 -0.92 -4.62
CA ARG A 87 -5.55 -0.72 -6.07
C ARG A 87 -4.24 -0.12 -6.58
N CYS A 88 -3.63 -0.78 -7.56
CA CYS A 88 -2.47 -0.24 -8.26
C CYS A 88 -2.81 0.17 -9.68
N THR A 89 -2.24 1.29 -10.11
CA THR A 89 -2.07 1.64 -11.52
C THR A 89 -0.64 1.35 -11.90
N ALA A 90 -0.46 0.80 -13.09
CA ALA A 90 0.84 0.47 -13.63
C ALA A 90 0.95 1.05 -15.04
N ARG A 91 2.11 1.62 -15.33
CA ARG A 91 2.55 1.99 -16.67
C ARG A 91 3.84 1.21 -16.95
N GLY A 92 4.29 1.25 -18.19
CA GLY A 92 5.62 0.75 -18.53
C GLY A 92 6.29 1.72 -19.48
N GLU A 93 7.61 1.64 -19.55
CA GLU A 93 8.40 2.39 -20.51
C GLU A 93 8.22 1.78 -21.91
N GLU A 94 7.57 2.52 -22.80
CA GLU A 94 7.18 2.03 -24.12
C GLU A 94 8.37 1.73 -25.05
N THR A 95 9.53 2.34 -24.80
CA THR A 95 10.74 2.13 -25.62
C THR A 95 11.58 0.93 -25.21
N VAL A 96 11.33 0.35 -24.03
CA VAL A 96 12.09 -0.79 -23.50
C VAL A 96 11.13 -1.94 -23.22
N LEU A 97 11.30 -3.05 -23.94
CA LEU A 97 10.44 -4.21 -23.82
C LEU A 97 11.12 -5.33 -23.02
N ALA A 98 10.39 -5.89 -22.06
CA ALA A 98 10.71 -7.13 -21.37
C ALA A 98 9.73 -8.22 -21.83
N GLU A 99 10.24 -9.25 -22.51
CA GLU A 99 9.42 -10.33 -23.09
C GLU A 99 8.28 -9.82 -23.99
N GLY A 100 8.53 -8.75 -24.75
CA GLY A 100 7.55 -8.18 -25.68
C GLY A 100 6.54 -7.20 -25.06
N GLU A 101 6.63 -6.95 -23.75
CA GLU A 101 5.77 -5.98 -23.05
C GLU A 101 6.60 -4.81 -22.51
N PRO A 102 6.02 -3.60 -22.38
CA PRO A 102 6.70 -2.46 -21.77
C PRO A 102 7.26 -2.78 -20.38
N ALA A 103 8.52 -2.43 -20.16
CA ALA A 103 9.22 -2.71 -18.90
C ALA A 103 8.85 -1.69 -17.81
N SER A 104 8.63 -2.15 -16.58
CA SER A 104 8.34 -1.27 -15.44
C SER A 104 9.61 -0.73 -14.78
N ARG A 105 9.58 0.53 -14.36
CA ARG A 105 10.63 1.19 -13.57
C ARG A 105 10.05 1.92 -12.35
N VAL A 106 10.91 2.43 -11.48
CA VAL A 106 10.48 3.29 -10.36
C VAL A 106 9.69 4.49 -10.89
N GLY A 107 8.51 4.71 -10.30
CA GLY A 107 7.59 5.79 -10.69
C GLY A 107 6.52 5.39 -11.70
N ASP A 108 6.63 4.22 -12.35
CA ASP A 108 5.58 3.72 -13.24
C ASP A 108 4.41 3.05 -12.49
N VAL A 109 4.58 2.77 -11.20
CA VAL A 109 3.62 2.07 -10.35
C VAL A 109 3.16 2.98 -9.24
N ASP A 110 1.86 3.17 -9.14
CA ASP A 110 1.23 3.93 -8.06
C ASP A 110 0.10 3.08 -7.45
N CYS A 111 0.20 2.84 -6.15
CA CYS A 111 -0.70 1.97 -5.40
C CYS A 111 -1.35 2.75 -4.26
N VAL A 112 -2.67 2.64 -4.18
CA VAL A 112 -3.46 3.19 -3.08
C VAL A 112 -4.09 2.05 -2.28
N GLN A 113 -4.21 2.20 -0.97
CA GLN A 113 -4.94 1.22 -0.17
C GLN A 113 -6.45 1.33 -0.45
N ASN A 114 -7.15 0.21 -0.31
CA ASN A 114 -8.62 0.19 -0.32
C ASN A 114 -9.18 0.64 1.02
#